data_AF-A0A7V6M0R4-F1
#
_entry.id   AF-A0A7V6M0R4-F1
#
_cell.length_a   1.000
_cell.length_b   1.000
_cell.length_c   1.000
_cell.angle_alpha   90.00
_cell.angle_beta   90.00
_cell.angle_gamma   90.00
#
_symmetry.space_group_name_H-M   'P 1'
#
loop_
_entity.id
_entity.type
_entity.pdbx_description
1 polymer ?
#
loop_
_entity_poly.entity_id
_entity_poly.type
_entity_poly.pdbx_seq_one_letter_code
_entity_poly.pdbx_strand_id
1 'polypeptide(L)' 'MKKRQILSILGIVFLFVFIFSSCQKVCTCKHWVQGVEEETYTVPLARGEKNCSEKNTVVVVGDKKTGIECK' A
#
# COMPACT_ATOMS: atom_id res chain seq x y z
N MET A 1 -32.56 33.61 -4.01
CA MET A 1 -32.29 32.49 -3.08
C MET A 1 -31.63 31.26 -3.74
N LYS A 2 -31.79 30.99 -5.06
CA LYS A 2 -31.24 29.79 -5.74
C LYS A 2 -29.69 29.69 -5.83
N LYS A 3 -28.96 30.81 -5.95
CA LYS A 3 -27.49 30.80 -6.13
C LYS A 3 -26.70 30.29 -4.91
N ARG A 4 -27.18 30.51 -3.68
CA ARG A 4 -26.50 30.06 -2.45
C ARG A 4 -26.54 28.55 -2.25
N GLN A 5 -27.61 27.89 -2.72
CA GLN A 5 -27.78 26.44 -2.64
C GLN A 5 -26.78 25.69 -3.54
N ILE A 6 -26.51 26.22 -4.73
CA ILE A 6 -25.59 25.60 -5.72
C ILE A 6 -24.14 25.60 -5.20
N LEU A 7 -23.71 26.70 -4.57
CA LEU A 7 -22.38 26.80 -3.96
C LEU A 7 -22.17 25.78 -2.83
N SER A 8 -23.20 25.53 -2.02
CA SER A 8 -23.12 24.55 -0.93
C SER A 8 -23.00 23.11 -1.45
N ILE A 9 -23.71 22.79 -2.53
CA ILE A 9 -23.67 21.44 -3.14
C ILE A 9 -22.30 21.18 -3.77
N LEU A 10 -21.71 22.16 -4.48
CA LEU A 10 -20.35 22.02 -5.03
C LEU A 10 -19.29 21.80 -3.95
N GLY A 11 -19.41 22.49 -2.81
CA GLY A 11 -18.48 22.31 -1.68
C GLY A 11 -18.54 20.90 -1.10
N ILE A 12 -19.73 20.32 -0.98
CA ILE A 12 -19.92 18.95 -0.48
C ILE A 12 -19.31 17.93 -1.45
N VAL A 13 -19.51 18.08 -2.76
CA VAL A 13 -18.93 17.19 -3.77
C VAL A 13 -17.39 17.22 -3.73
N PHE A 14 -16.79 18.40 -3.60
CA PHE A 14 -15.33 18.52 -3.45
C PHE A 14 -14.81 17.83 -2.18
N LEU A 15 -15.51 17.98 -1.05
CA LEU A 15 -15.16 17.32 0.21
C LEU A 15 -15.19 15.79 0.09
N PHE A 16 -16.16 15.22 -0.62
CA PHE A 16 -16.23 13.77 -0.84
C PHE A 16 -15.08 13.26 -1.73
N VAL A 17 -14.66 13.99 -2.76
CA VAL A 17 -13.52 13.58 -3.63
C VAL A 17 -12.20 13.45 -2.85
N PHE A 18 -11.99 14.28 -1.83
CA PHE A 18 -10.80 14.19 -0.98
C PHE A 18 -10.83 12.98 -0.04
N ILE A 19 -12.00 12.56 0.45
CA ILE A 19 -12.13 11.43 1.39
C ILE A 19 -11.87 10.09 0.70
N PHE A 20 -12.21 9.95 -0.59
CA PHE A 20 -11.98 8.71 -1.35
C PHE A 20 -10.54 8.53 -1.88
N SER A 21 -9.63 9.49 -1.68
CA SER A 21 -8.29 9.47 -2.29
C SER A 21 -7.19 8.74 -1.50
N SER A 22 -7.48 8.22 -0.30
CA SER A 22 -6.42 7.72 0.62
C SER A 22 -6.48 6.24 0.96
N CYS A 23 -7.17 5.41 0.16
CA CYS A 23 -6.90 3.96 0.15
C CYS A 23 -5.59 3.66 -0.59
N GLN A 24 -4.46 4.07 -0.02
CA GLN A 24 -3.16 3.53 -0.43
C GLN A 24 -3.08 2.08 0.04
N LYS A 25 -2.98 1.16 -0.91
CA LYS A 25 -2.71 -0.24 -0.58
C LYS A 25 -1.35 -0.31 0.10
N VAL A 26 -1.30 -0.93 1.27
CA VAL A 26 -0.05 -1.19 2.00
C VAL A 26 0.27 -2.67 1.89
N CYS A 27 1.55 -2.97 1.79
CA CYS A 27 2.11 -4.31 1.76
C CYS A 27 2.81 -4.59 3.08
N THR A 28 2.68 -5.82 3.55
CA THR A 28 3.38 -6.29 4.75
C THR A 28 4.57 -7.12 4.30
N CYS A 29 5.78 -6.67 4.60
CA CYS A 29 7.02 -7.30 4.18
C CYS A 29 7.77 -7.89 5.38
N LYS A 30 8.42 -9.02 5.14
CA LYS A 30 9.26 -9.74 6.09
C LYS A 30 10.66 -9.86 5.51
N HIS A 31 11.67 -9.62 6.33
CA HIS A 31 13.06 -9.86 5.93
C HIS A 31 13.51 -11.23 6.43
N TRP A 32 14.10 -12.02 5.53
CA TRP A 32 14.63 -13.35 5.82
C TRP A 32 16.16 -13.30 5.75
N VAL A 33 16.83 -13.77 6.80
CA VAL A 33 18.29 -13.88 6.84
C VAL A 33 18.65 -15.30 7.27
N GLN A 34 19.28 -16.07 6.37
CA GLN A 34 19.71 -17.46 6.63
C GLN A 34 18.62 -18.37 7.20
N GLY A 35 17.36 -18.20 6.77
CA GLY A 35 16.21 -18.97 7.23
C GLY A 35 15.51 -18.43 8.48
N VAL A 36 16.00 -17.33 9.06
CA VAL A 36 15.37 -16.65 10.20
C VAL A 36 14.51 -15.49 9.70
N GLU A 37 13.27 -15.41 10.18
CA GLU A 37 12.37 -14.28 9.96
C GLU A 37 12.74 -13.14 10.90
N GLU A 38 13.05 -11.97 10.36
CA GLU A 38 13.29 -10.73 11.11
C GLU A 38 11.99 -9.90 11.25
N GLU A 39 12.12 -8.66 11.73
CA GLU A 39 10.98 -7.77 11.94
C GLU A 39 10.17 -7.55 10.66
N THR A 40 8.85 -7.60 10.86
CA THR A 40 7.88 -7.30 9.81
C THR A 40 7.70 -5.79 9.71
N TYR A 41 7.73 -5.26 8.49
CA TYR A 41 7.54 -3.83 8.22
C TYR A 41 6.50 -3.63 7.12
N THR A 42 5.85 -2.46 7.13
CA THR A 42 4.84 -2.11 6.13
C THR A 42 5.41 -1.12 5.12
N VAL A 43 5.10 -1.33 3.84
CA VAL A 43 5.48 -0.41 2.76
C VAL A 43 4.26 -0.06 1.91
N PRO A 44 4.11 1.20 1.47
CA PRO A 44 3.05 1.56 0.54
C PRO A 44 3.30 0.89 -0.82
N LEU A 45 2.24 0.34 -1.42
CA LEU A 45 2.24 -0.14 -2.80
C LEU A 45 2.28 1.08 -3.73
N ALA A 46 3.33 1.17 -4.55
CA ALA A 46 3.51 2.31 -5.42
C ALA A 46 2.43 2.34 -6.52
N ARG A 47 2.15 3.55 -7.03
CA ARG A 47 1.16 3.75 -8.10
C ARG A 47 1.69 3.11 -9.39
N GLY A 48 1.22 1.91 -9.70
CA GLY A 48 1.66 1.14 -10.88
C GLY A 48 2.02 -0.32 -10.56
N GLU A 49 2.34 -0.62 -9.30
CA GLU A 49 2.52 -1.99 -8.83
C GLU A 49 1.14 -2.62 -8.63
N LYS A 50 0.90 -3.80 -9.21
CA LYS A 50 -0.41 -4.45 -9.11
C LYS A 50 -0.55 -5.17 -7.77
N ASN A 51 0.54 -5.83 -7.35
CA ASN A 51 0.56 -6.71 -6.19
C ASN A 51 1.84 -6.51 -5.36
N CYS A 52 1.75 -6.72 -4.05
CA CYS A 52 2.88 -6.70 -3.12
C CYS A 52 3.97 -7.72 -3.47
N SER A 53 3.61 -8.80 -4.17
CA SER A 53 4.53 -9.85 -4.61
C SER A 53 5.61 -9.36 -5.58
N GLU A 54 5.41 -8.22 -6.25
CA GLU A 54 6.43 -7.62 -7.12
C GLU A 54 7.65 -7.13 -6.32
N LYS A 55 7.51 -6.94 -5.00
CA LYS A 55 8.61 -6.60 -4.09
C LYS A 55 9.30 -7.82 -3.47
N ASN A 56 8.87 -9.04 -3.82
CA ASN A 56 9.46 -10.26 -3.27
C ASN A 56 10.83 -10.53 -3.89
N THR A 57 11.85 -10.61 -3.04
CA THR A 57 13.24 -10.90 -3.44
C THR A 57 13.77 -12.15 -2.75
N VAL A 58 12.91 -12.97 -2.14
CA VAL A 58 13.32 -14.21 -1.47
C VAL A 58 14.01 -15.13 -2.47
N VAL A 59 15.24 -15.48 -2.13
CA VAL A 59 16.01 -16.55 -2.74
C VAL A 59 16.23 -17.66 -1.73
N VAL A 60 16.37 -18.89 -2.23
CA VAL A 60 16.68 -20.06 -1.39
C VAL A 60 18.11 -20.47 -1.71
N VAL A 61 18.97 -20.44 -0.69
CA VAL A 61 20.38 -20.87 -0.80
C VAL A 61 20.55 -22.09 0.10
N GLY A 62 20.74 -23.27 -0.51
CA GLY A 62 20.62 -24.55 0.20
C GLY A 62 19.16 -24.78 0.60
N ASP A 63 18.89 -24.88 1.91
CA ASP A 63 17.54 -24.99 2.49
C ASP A 63 17.10 -23.73 3.25
N LYS A 64 17.85 -22.63 3.11
CA LYS A 64 17.64 -21.40 3.88
C LYS A 64 17.09 -20.30 2.98
N LYS A 65 15.97 -19.71 3.39
CA LYS A 65 15.40 -18.50 2.75
C LYS A 65 16.24 -17.27 3.11
N THR A 66 16.48 -16.40 2.14
CA THR A 66 17.14 -15.10 2.34
C THR A 66 16.52 -14.08 1.41
N GLY A 67 16.29 -12.85 1.87
CA GLY A 67 15.68 -11.77 1.08
C GLY A 67 14.35 -11.28 1.65
N ILE A 68 13.55 -10.59 0.84
CA ILE A 68 12.33 -9.91 1.30
C ILE A 68 11.08 -10.64 0.80
N GLU A 69 10.16 -10.97 1.70
CA GLU A 69 8.85 -11.56 1.39
C GLU A 69 7.72 -10.59 1.73
N CYS A 70 7.01 -10.08 0.74
CA CYS A 70 5.88 -9.16 0.88
C CYS A 70 4.53 -9.83 0.54
N LYS A 71 3.50 -9.46 1.30
CA LYS A 71 2.10 -9.88 1.15
C LYS A 71 1.17 -8.69 1.08
#